data_AF-A0A6P2AMI3-F1
#
_entry.id   AF-A0A6P2AMI3-F1
#
_cell.length_a   1.000
_cell.length_b   1.000
_cell.length_c   1.000
_cell.angle_alpha   90.00
_cell.angle_beta   90.00
_cell.angle_gamma   90.00
#
_symmetry.space_group_name_H-M   'P 1'
#
loop_
_entity.id
_entity.type
_entity.pdbx_description
1 polymer ?
#
loop_
_entity_poly.entity_id
_entity_poly.type
_entity_poly.pdbx_seq_one_letter_code
_entity_poly.pdbx_strand_id
1 'polypeptide(L)' 'FRYPNAICKPIALQFLSKDDVAILELIVEESNDIFHLSIVDERHYKLVSNDEITDDEIKLMSQLDE' A
#
# COMPACT_ATOMS: atom_id res chain seq x y z
N PHE A 1 5.76 16.13 18.87
CA PHE A 1 5.49 14.94 18.03
C PHE A 1 3.99 14.86 17.78
N ARG A 2 3.54 15.13 16.53
CA ARG A 2 2.11 15.22 16.19
C ARG A 2 1.37 13.86 16.27
N TYR A 3 2.12 12.77 16.14
CA TYR A 3 1.60 11.40 16.21
C TYR A 3 2.55 10.51 17.02
N PRO A 4 2.47 10.50 18.36
CA PRO A 4 3.41 9.77 19.22
C PRO A 4 3.28 8.25 19.12
N ASN A 5 2.12 7.74 18.66
CA ASN A 5 1.83 6.31 18.54
C ASN A 5 1.82 5.83 17.08
N ALA A 6 2.28 6.65 16.12
CA ALA A 6 2.34 6.23 14.73
C ALA A 6 3.43 5.17 14.54
N ILE A 7 3.06 4.02 13.99
CA ILE A 7 3.99 2.98 13.56
C ILE A 7 4.31 3.23 12.09
N CYS A 8 5.56 3.58 11.79
CA CYS A 8 6.00 3.77 10.41
C CYS A 8 6.26 2.40 9.76
N LYS A 9 5.46 2.06 8.75
CA LYS A 9 5.67 0.88 7.90
C LYS A 9 6.34 1.31 6.59
N PRO A 10 7.43 0.65 6.15
CA PRO A 10 8.02 0.96 4.86
C PRO A 10 7.13 0.40 3.74
N ILE A 11 6.76 1.27 2.80
CA ILE A 11 5.92 0.93 1.66
C ILE A 11 6.70 1.24 0.38
N ALA A 12 6.67 0.32 -0.58
CA ALA A 12 7.11 0.55 -1.95
C ALA A 12 5.92 0.58 -2.90
N LEU A 13 6.03 1.35 -3.98
CA LEU A 13 5.04 1.44 -5.03
C LEU A 13 5.72 1.21 -6.37
N GLN A 14 5.16 0.30 -7.18
CA GLN A 14 5.67 -0.03 -8.50
C GLN A 14 4.55 0.07 -9.53
N PHE A 15 4.80 0.77 -10.63
CA PHE A 15 3.93 0.73 -11.81
C PHE A 15 4.25 -0.53 -12.62
N LEU A 16 3.24 -1.39 -12.78
CA LEU A 16 3.32 -2.62 -13.58
C LEU A 16 2.96 -2.33 -15.05
N SER A 17 2.03 -1.41 -15.27
CA SER A 17 1.61 -0.92 -16.57
C SER A 17 1.27 0.57 -16.49
N LYS A 18 0.66 1.13 -17.55
CA LYS A 18 0.18 2.52 -17.53
C LYS A 18 -0.81 2.78 -16.39
N ASP A 19 -1.71 1.83 -16.17
CA ASP A 19 -2.84 1.98 -15.27
C ASP A 19 -2.83 0.93 -14.15
N ASP A 20 -1.80 0.08 -14.05
CA ASP A 20 -1.69 -0.91 -12.98
C ASP A 20 -0.51 -0.59 -12.03
N VAL A 21 -0.78 -0.64 -10.74
CA VAL A 21 0.17 -0.36 -9.65
C VAL A 21 0.16 -1.49 -8.63
N ALA A 22 1.34 -1.93 -8.22
CA ALA A 22 1.54 -2.75 -7.04
C ALA A 22 2.01 -1.88 -5.86
N ILE A 23 1.35 -2.02 -4.72
CA ILE A 23 1.78 -1.46 -3.43
C ILE A 23 2.28 -2.60 -2.57
N LEU A 24 3.50 -2.46 -2.06
CA LEU A 24 4.24 -3.48 -1.33
C LEU A 24 4.51 -2.99 0.09
N GLU A 25 4.05 -3.72 1.09
CA GLU A 25 4.52 -3.55 2.47
C GLU A 25 5.83 -4.29 2.63
N LEU A 26 6.85 -3.59 3.11
CA LEU A 26 8.19 -4.14 3.31
C LEU A 26 8.46 -4.38 4.79
N ILE A 27 9.31 -5.36 5.08
CA ILE A 27 9.99 -5.50 6.37
C ILE A 27 11.49 -5.37 6.14
N VAL A 28 12.15 -4.69 7.08
CA VAL A 28 13.60 -4.50 7.07
C VAL A 28 14.16 -5.25 8.27
N GLU A 29 15.04 -6.20 7.98
CA GLU A 29 15.75 -6.99 8.99
C GLU A 29 17.25 -6.71 8.85
N GLU A 30 17.91 -6.42 9.96
CA GLU A 30 19.36 -6.20 9.98
C GLU A 30 20.07 -7.48 10.42
N SER A 31 21.07 -7.91 9.65
CA SER A 31 21.91 -9.06 9.96
C SER A 31 23.33 -8.81 9.47
N ASN A 32 24.33 -8.93 10.36
CA ASN A 32 25.75 -8.75 10.04
C ASN A 32 26.04 -7.44 9.27
N ASP A 33 25.50 -6.32 9.74
CA ASP A 33 25.61 -4.99 9.10
C ASP A 33 25.01 -4.90 7.68
N ILE A 34 24.15 -5.85 7.30
CA ILE A 34 23.41 -5.87 6.03
C ILE A 34 21.92 -5.75 6.32
N PHE A 35 21.26 -4.84 5.60
CA PHE A 35 19.80 -4.72 5.63
C PHE A 35 19.18 -5.64 4.58
N HIS A 36 18.34 -6.57 5.04
CA HIS A 36 17.51 -7.42 4.21
C HIS A 36 16.11 -6.82 4.11
N LEU A 37 15.66 -6.62 2.89
CA LEU A 37 14.29 -6.17 2.59
C LEU A 37 13.48 -7.36 2.07
N SER A 38 12.34 -7.61 2.69
CA SER A 38 11.39 -8.65 2.29
C SER A 38 10.00 -8.03 2.10
N ILE A 39 9.21 -8.58 1.18
CA ILE A 39 7.82 -8.18 0.96
C ILE A 39 6.94 -8.98 1.93
N VAL A 40 6.13 -8.27 2.72
CA VAL A 40 5.18 -8.85 3.69
C VAL A 40 3.78 -8.94 3.11
N ASP A 41 3.35 -7.90 2.40
CA ASP A 41 2.07 -7.83 1.72
C ASP A 41 2.24 -7.17 0.36
N GLU A 42 1.48 -7.62 -0.62
CA GLU A 42 1.47 -7.10 -1.98
C GLU A 42 0.02 -6.96 -2.46
N ARG A 43 -0.35 -5.73 -2.81
CA ARG A 43 -1.69 -5.41 -3.29
C ARG A 43 -1.62 -4.75 -4.66
N HIS A 44 -2.44 -5.23 -5.58
CA HIS A 44 -2.50 -4.72 -6.95
C HIS A 44 -3.74 -3.85 -7.11
N TYR A 45 -3.53 -2.69 -7.71
CA TYR A 45 -4.54 -1.67 -7.92
C TYR A 45 -4.52 -1.23 -9.37
N LYS A 46 -5.72 -0.93 -9.87
CA LYS A 46 -5.89 -0.29 -11.17
C LYS A 46 -6.24 1.19 -10.97
N LEU A 47 -5.49 2.06 -11.61
CA LEU A 47 -5.80 3.46 -11.76
C LEU A 47 -6.94 3.59 -12.76
N VAL A 48 -8.04 4.16 -12.31
CA VAL A 48 -9.24 4.39 -13.11
C VAL A 48 -9.55 5.87 -13.16
N SER A 49 -10.30 6.29 -14.18
CA SER A 49 -10.78 7.67 -14.25
C SER A 49 -11.83 7.93 -13.16
N ASN A 50 -12.10 9.20 -12.87
CA ASN A 50 -13.03 9.58 -11.81
C ASN A 50 -14.48 9.13 -12.08
N ASP A 51 -14.87 9.03 -13.34
CA ASP A 51 -16.19 8.59 -13.81
C ASP A 51 -16.38 7.08 -13.72
N GLU A 52 -15.28 6.33 -13.50
CA GLU A 52 -15.30 4.90 -13.25
C GLU A 52 -15.40 4.56 -11.75
N ILE A 53 -15.37 5.56 -10.86
CA ILE A 53 -15.57 5.36 -9.42
C ILE A 53 -17.04 5.60 -9.09
N THR A 54 -17.76 4.54 -8.74
CA THR A 54 -19.19 4.63 -8.42
C THR A 54 -19.45 4.94 -6.95
N ASP A 55 -20.57 5.60 -6.65
CA ASP A 55 -20.99 5.87 -5.27
C ASP A 55 -21.15 4.60 -4.43
N ASP A 56 -21.52 3.49 -5.06
CA ASP A 56 -21.69 2.21 -4.38
C ASP A 56 -20.35 1.54 -4.05
N GLU A 57 -19.34 1.68 -4.92
CA GLU A 57 -17.96 1.26 -4.60
C GLU A 57 -17.36 2.09 -3.47
N ILE A 58 -17.59 3.41 -3.45
CA ILE A 58 -17.14 4.29 -2.35
C ILE A 58 -17.77 3.84 -1.03
N LYS A 59 -19.09 3.58 -1.02
CA LYS A 59 -19.78 3.06 0.18
C LYS A 59 -19.20 1.73 0.63
N LEU A 60 -18.97 0.80 -0.30
CA LEU A 60 -18.38 -0.51 0.00
C LEU A 60 -16.99 -0.36 0.63
N MET A 61 -16.12 0.49 0.06
CA MET A 61 -14.78 0.73 0.58
C MET A 61 -14.79 1.39 1.96
N SER A 62 -15.72 2.32 2.22
CA SER A 62 -15.84 2.98 3.53
C SER A 62 -16.28 2.05 4.68
N GLN A 63 -16.83 0.88 4.35
CA GLN A 63 -17.32 -0.11 5.31
C GLN A 63 -16.32 -1.25 5.56
N LEU A 64 -15.25 -1.34 4.77
CA LEU A 64 -14.23 -2.40 4.87
C LEU A 64 -13.14 -2.11 5.93
N ASP A 65 -13.26 -1.00 6.66
CA ASP A 65 -12.33 -0.59 7.75
C ASP A 65 -12.75 -1.11 9.16
N GLU A 66 -13.64 -2.10 9.27
CA GLU A 66 -13.92 -2.89 10.51
C GLU A 66 -13.16 -4.23 10.53
#